data_AF-A0A6A6X8P3-F1
#
_entry.id   AF-A0A6A6X8P3-F1
#
_cell.length_a   1.000
_cell.length_b   1.000
_cell.length_c   1.000
_cell.angle_alpha   90.00
_cell.angle_beta   90.00
_cell.angle_gamma   90.00
#
_symmetry.space_group_name_H-M   'P 1'
#
loop_
_entity.id
_entity.type
_entity.pdbx_description
1 polymer ?
#
loop_
_entity_poly.entity_id
_entity_poly.type
_entity_poly.pdbx_seq_one_letter_code
_entity_poly.pdbx_strand_id
1 'polypeptide(L)' 'QVIETRKRVLGEEHPGTLTSMANLACTLNSQNRKKEATSLMETCFQLRTQILGPLHPSTKSSAEYLKEWWIENSV' A
#
# COMPACT_ATOMS: atom_id res chain seq x y z
N GLN A 1 0.70 -17.74 -1.76
CA GLN A 1 1.67 -17.88 -0.65
C GLN A 1 2.96 -17.07 -0.92
N VAL A 2 2.90 -15.73 -0.92
CA VAL A 2 4.11 -14.88 -1.12
C VAL A 2 4.14 -13.70 -0.15
N ILE A 3 2.98 -13.23 0.33
CA ILE A 3 2.90 -12.13 1.30
C ILE A 3 3.48 -12.53 2.66
N GLU A 4 3.21 -13.75 3.12
CA GLU A 4 3.73 -14.28 4.39
C GLU A 4 5.27 -14.42 4.40
N THR A 5 5.88 -14.82 3.27
CA THR A 5 7.33 -15.05 3.22
C THR A 5 8.12 -13.74 3.15
N ARG A 6 7.55 -12.67 2.57
CA ARG A 6 8.20 -11.35 2.54
C ARG A 6 8.14 -10.61 3.88
N LYS A 7 7.18 -10.93 4.77
CA LYS A 7 7.14 -10.40 6.14
C LYS A 7 8.36 -10.79 6.98
N ARG A 8 8.97 -11.96 6.70
CA ARG A 8 9.97 -12.58 7.59
C ARG A 8 11.43 -12.32 7.22
N VAL A 9 11.74 -11.91 5.98
CA VAL A 9 13.14 -11.89 5.49
C VAL A 9 13.75 -10.49 5.36
N LEU A 10 12.95 -9.43 5.20
CA LEU A 10 13.46 -8.05 5.01
C LEU A 10 13.06 -7.07 6.12
N GLY A 11 12.29 -7.53 7.12
CA GLY A 11 11.53 -6.66 8.01
C GLY A 11 10.36 -6.01 7.27
N GLU A 12 9.22 -5.89 7.94
CA GLU A 12 8.04 -5.16 7.40
C GLU A 12 8.34 -3.67 7.14
N GLU A 13 9.53 -3.19 7.53
CA GLU A 13 9.90 -1.78 7.54
C GLU A 13 10.80 -1.33 6.37
N HIS A 14 11.26 -2.23 5.51
CA HIS A 14 12.17 -1.82 4.44
C HIS A 14 11.41 -1.03 3.34
N PRO A 15 11.89 0.15 2.90
CA PRO A 15 11.22 0.98 1.89
C PRO A 15 10.89 0.25 0.58
N GLY A 16 11.73 -0.73 0.21
CA GLY A 16 11.51 -1.59 -0.96
C GLY A 16 10.32 -2.54 -0.83
N THR A 17 10.05 -3.04 0.39
CA THR A 17 8.88 -3.88 0.68
C THR A 17 7.59 -3.06 0.58
N LEU A 18 7.59 -1.85 1.16
CA LEU A 18 6.45 -0.93 1.09
C LEU A 18 6.17 -0.47 -0.35
N THR A 19 7.22 -0.26 -1.16
CA THR A 19 7.06 0.05 -2.59
C THR A 19 6.44 -1.13 -3.34
N SER A 20 6.89 -2.34 -3.05
CA SER A 20 6.32 -3.56 -3.64
C SER A 20 4.85 -3.76 -3.26
N MET A 21 4.46 -3.45 -2.02
CA MET A 21 3.06 -3.50 -1.56
C MET A 21 2.17 -2.51 -2.31
N ALA A 22 2.63 -1.27 -2.51
CA ALA A 22 1.90 -0.28 -3.28
C ALA A 22 1.70 -0.71 -4.75
N ASN A 23 2.76 -1.25 -5.37
CA ASN A 23 2.67 -1.75 -6.75
C ASN A 23 1.70 -2.94 -6.88
N LEU A 24 1.69 -3.84 -5.89
CA LEU A 24 0.74 -4.94 -5.85
C LEU A 24 -0.69 -4.43 -5.69
N ALA A 25 -0.91 -3.42 -4.84
CA ALA A 25 -2.23 -2.81 -4.67
C ALA A 25 -2.75 -2.19 -5.98
N CYS A 26 -1.91 -1.46 -6.72
CA CYS A 26 -2.28 -0.93 -8.05
C CYS A 26 -2.62 -2.05 -9.04
N THR A 27 -1.84 -3.13 -9.02
CA THR A 27 -2.11 -4.32 -9.86
C THR A 27 -3.45 -4.97 -9.50
N LEU A 28 -3.77 -5.08 -8.21
CA LEU A 28 -5.06 -5.59 -7.75
C LEU A 28 -6.22 -4.69 -8.16
N ASN A 29 -6.03 -3.37 -8.14
CA ASN A 29 -7.04 -2.42 -8.62
C ASN A 29 -7.35 -2.63 -10.11
N SER A 30 -6.31 -2.82 -10.94
CA SER A 30 -6.48 -3.15 -12.36
C SER A 30 -7.14 -4.51 -12.62
N GLN A 31 -7.10 -5.43 -11.65
CA GLN A 31 -7.75 -6.73 -11.71
C GLN A 31 -9.21 -6.70 -11.21
N ASN A 32 -9.81 -5.51 -11.04
CA ASN A 32 -11.11 -5.31 -10.38
C ASN A 32 -11.18 -5.82 -8.93
N ARG A 33 -10.04 -6.12 -8.30
CA ARG A 33 -9.95 -6.55 -6.90
C ARG A 33 -9.80 -5.34 -5.98
N LYS A 34 -10.71 -4.37 -6.12
CA LYS A 34 -10.66 -3.06 -5.45
C LYS A 34 -10.55 -3.17 -3.93
N LYS A 35 -11.32 -4.07 -3.30
CA LYS A 35 -11.31 -4.29 -1.84
C LYS A 35 -9.94 -4.75 -1.30
N GLU A 36 -9.26 -5.61 -2.05
CA GLU A 36 -7.93 -6.10 -1.66
C GLU A 36 -6.86 -5.04 -1.93
N ALA A 37 -7.00 -4.29 -3.02
CA ALA A 37 -6.14 -3.16 -3.33
C ALA A 37 -6.16 -2.11 -2.21
N THR A 38 -7.36 -1.64 -1.82
CA THR A 38 -7.52 -0.64 -0.76
C THR A 38 -6.96 -1.11 0.57
N SER A 39 -7.30 -2.33 1.01
CA SER A 39 -6.77 -2.89 2.26
C SER A 39 -5.22 -3.00 2.27
N LEU A 40 -4.63 -3.40 1.14
CA LEU A 40 -3.18 -3.50 1.02
C LEU A 40 -2.51 -2.12 1.02
N MET A 41 -3.12 -1.12 0.36
CA MET A 41 -2.62 0.25 0.34
C MET A 41 -2.76 0.95 1.70
N GLU A 42 -3.84 0.70 2.45
CA GLU A 42 -4.01 1.17 3.83
C GLU A 42 -2.91 0.64 4.75
N THR A 43 -2.62 -0.66 4.67
CA THR A 43 -1.54 -1.28 5.43
C THR A 43 -0.19 -0.64 5.07
N CYS A 44 0.06 -0.41 3.78
CA CYS A 44 1.27 0.25 3.28
C CYS A 44 1.40 1.68 3.81
N PHE A 45 0.30 2.44 3.83
CA PHE A 45 0.26 3.81 4.35
C PHE A 45 0.54 3.87 5.86
N GLN A 46 -0.07 2.98 6.65
CA GLN A 46 0.15 2.92 8.10
C GLN A 46 1.62 2.63 8.43
N LEU A 47 2.22 1.63 7.77
CA LEU A 47 3.63 1.30 7.95
C LEU A 47 4.55 2.46 7.52
N ARG A 48 4.32 3.06 6.34
CA ARG A 48 5.09 4.23 5.88
C ARG A 48 5.01 5.40 6.87
N THR A 49 3.85 5.62 7.48
CA THR A 49 3.66 6.67 8.49
C THR A 49 4.44 6.40 9.76
N GLN A 50 4.52 5.15 10.22
CA GLN A 50 5.30 4.77 11.40
C GLN A 50 6.82 4.85 11.18
N ILE A 51 7.30 4.43 10.01
CA ILE A 51 8.74 4.31 9.73
C ILE A 51 9.35 5.62 9.22
N LEU A 52 8.69 6.26 8.24
CA LEU A 52 9.22 7.42 7.52
C LEU A 52 8.59 8.74 7.99
N GLY A 53 7.49 8.66 8.74
CA GLY A 53 6.70 9.81 9.15
C GLY A 53 5.65 10.25 8.13
N PRO A 54 4.67 11.06 8.56
CA PRO A 54 3.55 11.51 7.73
C PRO A 54 3.95 12.49 6.61
N LEU A 55 5.12 13.13 6.71
CA LEU A 55 5.62 14.11 5.76
C LEU A 55 6.45 13.50 4.61
N HIS A 56 6.70 12.19 4.63
CA HIS A 56 7.51 11.57 3.59
C HIS A 56 6.77 11.51 2.24
N PRO A 57 7.42 11.82 1.10
CA PRO A 57 6.79 11.81 -0.23
C PRO A 57 6.06 10.50 -0.54
N SER A 58 6.68 9.36 -0.22
CA SER A 58 6.08 8.04 -0.42
C SER A 58 4.82 7.82 0.42
N THR A 59 4.73 8.41 1.62
CA THR A 59 3.53 8.34 2.47
C THR A 59 2.39 9.13 1.83
N LYS A 60 2.70 10.31 1.28
CA LYS A 60 1.73 11.15 0.57
C LYS A 60 1.16 10.46 -0.66
N SER A 61 2.00 9.83 -1.49
CA SER A 61 1.51 9.10 -2.67
C SER A 61 0.57 7.95 -2.31
N SER A 62 0.84 7.21 -1.24
CA SER A 62 -0.07 6.15 -0.75
C SER A 62 -1.44 6.71 -0.34
N ALA A 63 -1.47 7.88 0.30
CA ALA A 63 -2.71 8.55 0.66
C ALA A 63 -3.48 9.09 -0.56
N GLU A 64 -2.77 9.55 -1.60
CA GLU A 64 -3.38 9.99 -2.86
C GLU A 64 -4.08 8.83 -3.58
N TYR A 65 -3.42 7.67 -3.70
CA TYR A 65 -4.05 6.48 -4.29
C TYR A 65 -5.29 6.03 -3.51
N LEU A 66 -5.24 6.06 -2.17
CA LEU A 66 -6.42 5.76 -1.36
C LEU A 66 -7.55 6.73 -1.67
N LYS A 67 -7.31 8.03 -1.67
CA LYS A 67 -8.36 9.03 -1.99
C LYS A 67 -8.99 8.78 -3.35
N GLU A 68 -8.17 8.51 -4.38
CA GLU A 68 -8.65 8.19 -5.72
C GLU A 68 -9.56 6.95 -5.72
N TRP A 69 -9.12 5.87 -5.08
CA TRP A 69 -9.90 4.64 -5.03
C TRP A 69 -11.17 4.77 -4.17
N TRP A 70 -11.13 5.53 -3.08
CA TRP A 70 -12.31 5.81 -2.27
C TRP A 70 -13.36 6.62 -3.05
N ILE A 71 -12.94 7.53 -3.93
CA ILE A 71 -13.84 8.24 -4.85
C ILE A 71 -14.44 7.27 -5.87
N GLU A 72 -13.61 6.41 -6.49
CA GLU A 72 -14.07 5.41 -7.47
C GLU A 72 -14.97 4.31 -6.90
N ASN A 73 -14.94 4.06 -5.59
CA ASN A 73 -15.84 3.12 -4.92
C ASN A 73 -17.12 3.79 -4.41
N SER A 74 -17.21 5.13 -4.47
CA SER A 74 -18.38 5.92 -4.03
C SER A 74 -19.35 6.28 -5.18
N VAL A 75 -18.97 6.03 -6.43
CA VAL A 75 -19.77 6.24 -7.65
C VAL A 75 -20.30 4.91 -8.16
#